data_AF-A0A3C1PMT1-F1
#
_entry.id   AF-A0A3C1PMT1-F1
#
_cell.length_a   1.000
_cell.length_b   1.000
_cell.length_c   1.000
_cell.angle_alpha   90.00
_cell.angle_beta   90.00
_cell.angle_gamma   90.00
#
_symmetry.space_group_name_H-M   'P 1'
#
loop_
_entity.id
_entity.type
_entity.pdbx_description
1 polymer ?
#
loop_
_entity_poly.entity_id
_entity_poly.type
_entity_poly.pdbx_seq_one_letter_code
_entity_poly.pdbx_strand_id
1 'polypeptide(L)'
;MHNGDGNWCCIEWKTGKKMWEEHWFNKGSIIAAEGLLYIYDEKKGNMGLVKPTPEKFELISSFQVTLGSKGPFWAHPVIHNGILYLRHNDTLMAYDIKLK
;
A
#
# COMPACT_ATOMS: atom_id res chain seq x y z
N MET A 1 -24.25 -5.44 0.57
CA MET A 1 -23.07 -4.57 0.42
C MET A 1 -21.84 -5.41 0.72
N HIS A 2 -21.02 -5.77 -0.27
CA HIS A 2 -19.79 -6.53 -0.07
C HIS A 2 -18.59 -5.59 -0.22
N ASN A 3 -17.92 -5.29 0.89
CA ASN A 3 -16.72 -4.44 0.92
C ASN A 3 -15.43 -5.28 0.99
N GLY A 4 -15.45 -6.52 0.50
CA GLY A 4 -14.34 -7.47 0.61
C GLY A 4 -13.33 -7.42 -0.55
N ASP A 5 -13.56 -6.54 -1.52
CA ASP A 5 -12.68 -6.30 -2.66
C ASP A 5 -12.65 -4.80 -2.98
N GLY A 6 -11.66 -4.34 -3.74
CA GLY A 6 -11.55 -2.93 -4.12
C GLY A 6 -10.32 -2.63 -4.97
N ASN A 7 -10.41 -1.51 -5.67
CA ASN A 7 -9.36 -1.01 -6.57
C ASN A 7 -8.62 0.17 -5.96
N TRP A 8 -7.40 0.40 -6.43
CA TRP A 8 -6.66 1.64 -6.24
C TRP A 8 -7.06 2.62 -7.34
N CYS A 9 -7.15 3.90 -7.04
CA CYS A 9 -7.49 4.91 -8.04
C CYS A 9 -6.68 6.18 -7.88
N CYS A 10 -6.50 6.90 -8.98
CA CYS A 10 -6.02 8.27 -8.99
C CYS A 10 -7.15 9.18 -9.44
N ILE A 11 -7.42 10.19 -8.63
CA ILE A 11 -8.47 11.18 -8.87
C ILE A 11 -7.83 12.56 -8.98
N GLU A 12 -8.17 13.31 -10.03
CA GLU A 12 -7.80 14.72 -10.14
C GLU A 12 -8.54 15.54 -9.08
N TRP A 13 -7.80 16.09 -8.12
CA TRP A 13 -8.36 16.75 -6.94
C TRP A 13 -9.39 17.84 -7.25
N LYS A 14 -9.12 18.66 -8.27
CA LYS A 14 -9.97 19.83 -8.60
C LYS A 14 -11.31 19.44 -9.23
N THR A 15 -11.35 18.37 -10.01
CA THR A 15 -12.50 18.04 -10.85
C THR A 15 -13.22 16.77 -10.40
N GLY A 16 -12.57 15.93 -9.58
CA GLY A 16 -13.04 14.59 -9.27
C GLY A 16 -12.88 13.61 -10.45
N LYS A 17 -12.22 14.00 -11.55
CA LYS A 17 -12.00 13.13 -12.69
C LYS A 17 -11.13 11.95 -12.28
N LYS A 18 -11.62 10.73 -12.51
CA LYS A 18 -10.85 9.49 -12.34
C LYS A 18 -9.83 9.39 -13.47
N MET A 19 -8.55 9.53 -13.12
CA MET A 19 -7.43 9.46 -14.05
C MET A 19 -7.15 8.00 -14.43
N TRP A 20 -7.12 7.13 -13.43
CA TRP A 20 -7.06 5.69 -13.60
C TRP A 20 -7.66 4.97 -12.39
N GLU A 21 -7.97 3.69 -12.58
CA GLU A 21 -8.38 2.74 -11.57
C GLU A 21 -7.76 1.39 -11.90
N GLU A 22 -7.11 0.76 -10.94
CA GLU A 22 -6.38 -0.49 -11.12
C GLU A 22 -6.70 -1.47 -9.98
N HIS A 23 -6.95 -2.72 -10.33
CA HIS A 23 -7.07 -3.80 -9.35
C HIS A 23 -5.67 -4.36 -9.06
N TRP A 24 -5.22 -4.22 -7.82
CA TRP A 24 -3.93 -4.79 -7.38
C TRP A 24 -4.13 -5.55 -6.08
N PHE A 25 -4.49 -6.83 -6.21
CA PHE A 25 -4.87 -7.78 -5.15
C PHE A 25 -6.15 -7.42 -4.39
N ASN A 26 -6.17 -6.27 -3.74
CA ASN A 26 -7.30 -5.67 -3.06
C ASN A 26 -6.98 -4.18 -2.75
N LYS A 27 -7.97 -3.43 -2.26
CA LYS A 27 -7.76 -2.13 -1.61
C LYS A 27 -6.99 -2.28 -0.30
N GLY A 28 -6.60 -1.16 0.28
CA GLY A 28 -6.08 -1.14 1.63
C GLY A 28 -5.56 0.24 2.03
N SER A 29 -4.49 0.26 2.82
CA SER A 29 -3.92 1.50 3.38
C SER A 29 -2.72 1.98 2.58
N ILE A 30 -2.43 3.28 2.67
CA ILE A 30 -1.37 3.94 1.92
C ILE A 30 -0.61 4.94 2.79
N ILE A 31 0.71 5.04 2.58
CA ILE A 31 1.56 6.11 3.11
C ILE A 31 2.45 6.64 2.00
N ALA A 32 2.79 7.92 2.04
CA ALA A 32 3.72 8.54 1.08
C ALA A 32 5.04 8.89 1.77
N ALA A 33 6.16 8.61 1.10
CA ALA A 33 7.49 9.02 1.54
C ALA A 33 8.42 9.13 0.32
N GLU A 34 9.35 10.10 0.34
CA GLU A 34 10.36 10.32 -0.72
C GLU A 34 9.76 10.38 -2.15
N GLY A 35 8.57 11.00 -2.29
CA GLY A 35 7.91 11.12 -3.59
C GLY A 35 7.33 9.82 -4.16
N LEU A 36 7.25 8.76 -3.35
CA LEU A 36 6.66 7.47 -3.71
C LEU A 36 5.46 7.14 -2.80
N LEU A 37 4.63 6.22 -3.28
CA LEU A 37 3.48 5.68 -2.56
C LEU A 37 3.77 4.25 -2.10
N TYR A 38 3.52 3.99 -0.82
CA TYR A 38 3.62 2.67 -0.20
C TYR A 38 2.21 2.19 0.07
N ILE A 39 1.74 1.22 -0.70
CA ILE A 39 0.38 0.66 -0.61
C ILE A 39 0.41 -0.71 0.06
N TYR A 40 -0.58 -0.99 0.88
CA TYR A 40 -0.68 -2.23 1.65
C TYR A 40 -2.06 -2.86 1.50
N ASP A 41 -2.15 -3.99 0.79
CA ASP A 41 -3.43 -4.66 0.54
C ASP A 41 -3.97 -5.35 1.80
N GLU A 42 -5.26 -5.18 2.06
CA GLU A 42 -5.88 -5.61 3.32
C GLU A 42 -6.17 -7.11 3.40
N LYS A 43 -6.05 -7.87 2.31
CA LYS A 43 -6.50 -9.27 2.23
C LYS A 43 -5.35 -10.26 2.29
N LYS A 44 -4.25 -9.95 1.64
CA LYS A 44 -3.09 -10.84 1.49
C LYS A 44 -1.79 -10.23 2.04
N GLY A 45 -1.79 -8.94 2.41
CA GLY A 45 -0.63 -8.31 3.03
C GLY A 45 0.51 -8.02 2.05
N ASN A 46 0.20 -7.78 0.79
CA ASN A 46 1.16 -7.32 -0.20
C ASN A 46 1.43 -5.83 0.05
N MET A 47 2.72 -5.53 0.24
CA MET A 47 3.26 -4.19 0.19
C MET A 47 3.72 -3.88 -1.23
N GLY A 48 3.32 -2.73 -1.75
CA GLY A 48 3.71 -2.22 -3.05
C GLY A 48 4.34 -0.86 -2.94
N LEU A 49 5.40 -0.62 -3.71
CA LEU A 49 5.98 0.69 -3.94
C LEU A 49 5.51 1.18 -5.30
N VAL A 50 4.83 2.32 -5.35
CA VAL A 50 4.14 2.83 -6.54
C VAL A 50 4.60 4.26 -6.81
N LYS A 51 4.80 4.57 -8.09
CA LYS A 51 5.07 5.94 -8.53
C LYS A 51 3.77 6.76 -8.57
N PRO A 52 3.69 7.94 -7.93
CA PRO A 52 2.49 8.77 -7.94
C PRO A 52 2.35 9.53 -9.26
N THR A 53 1.76 8.90 -10.27
CA THR A 53 1.66 9.45 -11.62
C THR A 53 0.21 9.34 -12.14
N PRO A 54 -0.37 10.39 -12.76
CA PRO A 54 -1.76 10.35 -13.22
C PRO A 54 -1.99 9.55 -14.52
N GLU A 55 -0.93 9.05 -15.16
CA GLU A 55 -1.03 8.35 -16.45
C GLU A 55 -1.47 6.89 -16.30
N LYS A 56 -0.99 6.19 -15.25
CA LYS A 56 -1.31 4.79 -14.97
C LYS A 56 -0.89 4.39 -13.54
N PHE A 57 -1.36 3.23 -13.09
CA PHE A 57 -0.80 2.55 -11.94
C PHE A 57 0.60 1.98 -12.28
N GLU A 58 1.64 2.56 -11.70
CA GLU A 58 3.05 2.19 -11.97
C GLU A 58 3.70 1.60 -10.72
N LEU A 59 3.59 0.26 -10.59
CA LEU A 59 4.24 -0.51 -9.53
C LEU A 59 5.76 -0.64 -9.81
N ILE A 60 6.58 -0.23 -8.86
CA ILE A 60 8.04 -0.31 -8.90
C ILE A 60 8.52 -1.66 -8.35
N SER A 61 8.04 -2.02 -7.16
CA SER A 61 8.40 -3.27 -6.49
C SER A 61 7.32 -3.68 -5.49
N SER A 62 7.34 -4.94 -5.07
CA SER A 62 6.43 -5.44 -4.06
C SER A 62 7.03 -6.61 -3.29
N PHE A 63 6.48 -6.85 -2.10
CA PHE A 63 6.71 -8.05 -1.31
C PHE A 63 5.48 -8.39 -0.49
N GLN A 64 5.41 -9.62 0.02
CA GLN A 64 4.31 -10.06 0.86
C GLN A 64 4.76 -10.14 2.33
N VAL A 65 3.94 -9.60 3.23
CA VAL A 65 4.05 -9.83 4.67
C VAL A 65 3.60 -11.25 4.98
N THR A 66 4.48 -12.04 5.59
CA THR A 66 4.23 -13.45 5.93
C THR A 66 4.22 -13.74 7.42
N LEU A 67 4.59 -12.76 8.26
CA LEU A 67 4.64 -12.91 9.71
C LEU A 67 3.34 -12.43 10.35
N GLY A 68 2.95 -13.07 11.45
CA GLY A 68 1.72 -12.79 12.18
C GLY A 68 0.72 -13.94 12.12
N SER A 69 -0.30 -13.86 12.98
CA SER A 69 -1.44 -14.77 12.99
C SER A 69 -2.43 -14.48 11.86
N LYS A 70 -3.35 -15.41 11.57
CA LYS A 70 -4.37 -15.27 10.52
C LYS A 70 -5.22 -14.01 10.72
N GLY A 71 -5.60 -13.38 9.62
CA GLY A 71 -6.53 -12.25 9.64
C GLY A 71 -6.26 -11.28 8.50
N PRO A 72 -7.05 -10.20 8.42
CA PRO A 72 -6.83 -9.12 7.47
C PRO A 72 -5.64 -8.25 7.88
N PHE A 73 -5.06 -7.58 6.88
CA PHE A 73 -3.86 -6.76 6.99
C PHE A 73 -4.24 -5.27 7.06
N TRP A 74 -4.94 -4.88 8.13
CA TRP A 74 -5.53 -3.54 8.27
C TRP A 74 -4.64 -2.47 8.92
N ALA A 75 -3.46 -2.85 9.41
CA ALA A 75 -2.58 -1.89 10.05
C ALA A 75 -2.11 -0.85 9.05
N HIS A 76 -2.19 0.43 9.41
CA HIS A 76 -1.64 1.50 8.60
C HIS A 76 -0.10 1.47 8.69
N PRO A 77 0.62 1.48 7.56
CA PRO A 77 2.07 1.58 7.54
C PRO A 77 2.56 2.85 8.24
N VAL A 78 3.72 2.76 8.89
CA VAL A 78 4.42 3.93 9.46
C VAL A 78 5.85 3.92 8.96
N ILE A 79 6.34 5.07 8.51
CA ILE A 79 7.73 5.25 8.09
C ILE A 79 8.42 6.22 9.04
N HIS A 80 9.56 5.81 9.58
CA HIS A 80 10.41 6.67 10.41
C HIS A 80 11.89 6.32 10.21
N ASN A 81 12.74 7.34 10.00
CA ASN A 81 14.19 7.20 9.82
C ASN A 81 14.62 6.14 8.79
N GLY A 82 13.87 6.01 7.69
CA GLY A 82 14.13 5.04 6.62
C GLY A 82 13.75 3.60 6.97
N ILE A 83 12.96 3.39 8.03
CA ILE A 83 12.39 2.10 8.39
C ILE A 83 10.87 2.15 8.17
N LEU A 84 10.36 1.18 7.42
CA LEU A 84 8.94 0.90 7.25
C LEU A 84 8.49 -0.10 8.33
N TYR A 85 7.61 0.34 9.22
CA TYR A 85 7.01 -0.46 10.25
C TYR A 85 5.62 -0.95 9.82
N LEU A 86 5.42 -2.26 9.93
CA LEU A 86 4.15 -2.92 9.59
C LEU A 86 3.75 -3.84 10.72
N ARG A 87 2.57 -3.61 11.28
CA ARG A 87 1.98 -4.50 12.28
C ARG A 87 1.07 -5.52 11.60
N HIS A 88 1.15 -6.77 12.00
CA HIS A 88 0.14 -7.78 11.69
C HIS A 88 -0.22 -8.54 12.94
N ASN A 89 -1.41 -8.27 13.49
CA ASN A 89 -1.90 -8.91 14.72
C ASN A 89 -0.92 -8.81 15.89
N ASP A 90 -0.24 -9.91 16.18
CA ASP A 90 0.71 -10.19 17.25
C ASP A 90 2.18 -9.95 16.85
N THR A 91 2.45 -9.55 15.60
CA THR A 91 3.79 -9.23 15.11
C THR A 91 3.92 -7.78 14.66
N LEU A 92 5.14 -7.25 14.75
CA LEU A 92 5.57 -5.98 14.19
C LEU A 92 6.84 -6.24 13.39
N MET A 93 6.81 -6.01 12.08
CA MET A 93 7.98 -6.08 11.21
C MET A 93 8.54 -4.68 10.98
N ALA A 94 9.86 -4.61 10.80
CA ALA A 94 10.57 -3.40 10.42
C ALA A 94 11.41 -3.70 9.17
N TYR A 95 11.17 -2.97 8.09
CA TYR A 95 11.88 -3.12 6.83
C TYR A 95 12.76 -1.89 6.59
N ASP A 96 14.04 -2.10 6.32
CA ASP A 96 14.92 -1.03 5.86
C ASP A 96 14.57 -0.67 4.41
N ILE A 97 14.17 0.58 4.19
CA ILE A 97 13.74 1.11 2.89
C ILE A 97 14.68 2.20 2.38
N LYS A 98 15.84 2.40 3.01
CA LYS A 98 16.83 3.36 2.52
C LYS A 98 17.38 2.91 1.17
N LEU A 99 17.55 3.88 0.28
CA LEU A 99 18.33 3.68 -0.94
C LEU A 99 19.76 3.29 -0.55
N LYS A 100 20.26 2.21 -1.14
CA LYS A 100 21.66 1.83 -1.07
C LYS A 100 22.43 2.44 -2.23
#